data_AF-A0A8S3S9A9-F1
#
_entry.id   AF-A0A8S3S9A9-F1
#
_cell.length_a   1.000
_cell.length_b   1.000
_cell.length_c   1.000
_cell.angle_alpha   90.00
_cell.angle_beta   90.00
_cell.angle_gamma   90.00
#
_symmetry.space_group_name_H-M   'P 1'
#
loop_
_entity.id
_entity.type
_entity.pdbx_description
1 polymer ?
#
loop_
_entity_poly.entity_id
_entity_poly.type
_entity_poly.pdbx_seq_one_letter_code
_entity_poly.pdbx_strand_id
1 'polypeptide(L)'
;MASDWSNCAVCDHRQVTKPSVVWCSECDEGLCGDCNEHHSISRSSRNHETVSIAEFKKLPKEILQIATVCKIHKEKYELFCRKHDCPCCKKCVKSHNDCKKSDTTNRANISCQFTKSLAQITASVQKFGEINVSCEPCNLSIKKRKQKQAQIMVAIPAKNIDNLTWTLLKRINTELSNIQGCSLLPDARMVFACYKQDKTIIFKADGSKDFEIDNIGSSFDVTFIGDDCIAVTSTNKKMINIIDTNNKKLKKTIEVTSAIDGVAYIEGHLIYCAREKGLQMISLSDESITNVSNVKLPTWAYVTTFGDKLFYTDNSNNSVTCCDYHGNILWTFCDTSVLVYPLGISVDNDGNVFVVGCSTKNVVVISSDGQRCRQLFIT
;
A
#
# COMPACT_ATOMS: atom_id res chain seq x y z
N MET A 1 19.42 32.54 8.02
CA MET A 1 18.80 32.28 9.33
C MET A 1 17.39 31.83 9.01
N ALA A 2 16.94 30.67 9.51
CA ALA A 2 15.56 30.25 9.27
C ALA A 2 14.64 31.23 10.00
N SER A 3 13.63 31.76 9.32
CA SER A 3 12.59 32.61 9.90
C SER A 3 11.96 31.86 11.08
N ASP A 4 12.01 32.45 12.27
CA ASP A 4 11.35 31.88 13.45
C ASP A 4 9.85 32.11 13.31
N TRP A 5 9.17 31.11 12.75
CA TRP A 5 7.73 31.10 12.49
C TRP A 5 6.90 30.95 13.78
N SER A 6 7.51 30.97 14.96
CA SER A 6 6.81 30.91 16.24
C SER A 6 5.97 32.15 16.52
N ASN A 7 6.39 33.32 16.03
CA ASN A 7 5.72 34.60 16.25
C ASN A 7 5.23 35.22 14.94
N CYS A 8 4.18 36.04 15.04
CA CYS A 8 3.52 36.65 13.90
C CYS A 8 4.39 37.79 13.36
N ALA A 9 4.92 37.65 12.14
CA ALA A 9 5.82 38.62 11.53
C ALA A 9 5.19 40.03 11.44
N VAL A 10 3.90 40.10 11.10
CA VAL A 10 3.15 41.36 10.99
C VAL A 10 2.97 42.02 12.37
N CYS A 11 2.72 41.23 13.41
CA CYS A 11 2.57 41.77 14.76
C CYS A 11 3.93 42.19 15.35
N ASP A 12 4.99 41.40 15.10
CA ASP A 12 6.35 41.72 15.54
C ASP A 12 6.84 43.03 14.91
N HIS A 13 6.52 43.29 13.63
CA HIS A 13 6.75 44.59 13.00
C HIS A 13 6.00 45.75 13.66
N ARG A 14 4.87 45.47 14.30
CA ARG A 14 4.12 46.44 15.11
C ARG A 14 4.58 46.48 16.57
N GLN A 15 5.71 45.84 16.90
CA GLN A 15 6.25 45.69 18.25
C GLN A 15 5.28 45.00 19.23
N VAL A 16 4.41 44.13 18.70
CA VAL A 16 3.46 43.35 19.49
C VAL A 16 3.72 41.88 19.20
N THR A 17 4.18 41.12 20.20
CA THR A 17 4.41 39.68 20.00
C THR A 17 3.11 38.92 20.16
N LYS A 18 2.64 38.32 19.07
CA LYS A 18 1.55 37.34 19.08
C LYS A 18 2.04 36.02 18.51
N PRO A 19 1.65 34.87 19.10
CA PRO A 19 2.02 33.58 18.54
C PRO A 19 1.39 33.39 17.17
N SER A 20 2.16 32.84 16.25
CA SER A 20 1.63 32.46 14.94
C SER A 20 0.80 31.19 15.07
N VAL A 21 -0.34 31.18 14.38
CA VAL A 21 -1.23 30.01 14.27
C VAL A 21 -1.09 29.32 12.92
N VAL A 22 -0.68 30.07 11.90
CA VAL A 22 -0.40 29.56 10.56
C VAL A 22 0.93 30.11 10.03
N TRP A 23 1.52 29.42 9.08
CA TRP A 23 2.67 29.88 8.29
C TRP A 23 2.26 29.97 6.82
N CYS A 24 2.57 31.08 6.17
CA CYS A 24 2.31 31.31 4.75
C CYS A 24 3.53 30.93 3.91
N SER A 25 3.35 30.09 2.90
CA SER A 25 4.48 29.55 2.13
C SER A 25 5.09 30.54 1.15
N GLU A 26 4.27 31.44 0.61
CA GLU A 26 4.68 32.45 -0.37
C GLU A 26 5.32 33.66 0.30
N CYS A 27 4.90 33.97 1.52
CA CYS A 27 5.49 35.04 2.32
C CYS A 27 6.66 34.55 3.19
N ASP A 28 6.77 33.25 3.43
CA ASP A 28 7.74 32.64 4.35
C ASP A 28 7.67 33.24 5.78
N GLU A 29 6.46 33.55 6.22
CA GLU A 29 6.17 34.26 7.47
C GLU A 29 5.08 33.57 8.29
N GLY A 30 5.22 33.60 9.61
CA GLY A 30 4.17 33.20 10.54
C GLY A 30 3.12 34.30 10.73
N LEU A 31 1.84 33.92 10.82
CA LEU A 31 0.71 34.83 11.04
C LEU A 31 -0.14 34.37 12.22
N CYS A 32 -0.55 35.32 13.07
CA CYS A 32 -1.58 35.11 14.09
C CYS A 32 -2.99 35.08 13.46
N GLY A 33 -4.01 34.71 14.23
CA GLY A 33 -5.39 34.56 13.72
C GLY A 33 -5.90 35.80 12.99
N ASP A 34 -5.80 36.98 13.63
CA ASP A 34 -6.25 38.25 13.07
C ASP A 34 -5.49 38.63 11.79
N CYS A 35 -4.16 38.43 11.78
CA CYS A 35 -3.33 38.74 10.63
C CYS A 35 -3.60 37.79 9.47
N ASN A 36 -3.89 36.52 9.74
CA ASN A 36 -4.28 35.57 8.71
C ASN A 36 -5.64 35.91 8.09
N GLU A 37 -6.61 36.34 8.88
CA GLU A 37 -7.91 36.75 8.38
C GLU A 37 -7.75 37.90 7.37
N HIS A 38 -7.00 38.94 7.73
CA HIS A 38 -6.68 40.03 6.80
C HIS A 38 -5.83 39.59 5.60
N HIS A 39 -4.91 38.64 5.80
CA HIS A 39 -4.07 38.10 4.74
C HIS A 39 -4.90 37.35 3.68
N SER A 40 -5.88 36.56 4.11
CA SER A 40 -6.73 35.75 3.25
C SER A 40 -7.75 36.55 2.42
N ILE A 41 -8.09 37.77 2.84
CA ILE A 41 -9.02 38.65 2.10
C ILE A 41 -8.30 39.70 1.23
N SER A 42 -7.02 39.97 1.50
CA SER A 42 -6.26 41.01 0.79
C SER A 42 -5.96 40.60 -0.64
N ARG A 43 -6.18 41.50 -1.61
CA ARG A 43 -6.03 41.20 -3.06
C ARG A 43 -4.65 40.66 -3.42
N SER A 44 -3.60 41.09 -2.71
CA SER A 44 -2.20 40.68 -2.91
C SER A 44 -1.85 39.30 -2.35
N SER A 45 -2.63 38.76 -1.41
CA SER A 45 -2.27 37.56 -0.64
C SER A 45 -3.39 36.54 -0.46
N ARG A 46 -4.61 36.83 -0.94
CA ARG A 46 -5.78 35.94 -0.85
C ARG A 46 -5.63 34.57 -1.52
N ASN A 47 -4.61 34.43 -2.38
CA ASN A 47 -4.32 33.19 -3.09
C ASN A 47 -3.10 32.45 -2.49
N HIS A 48 -2.50 32.96 -1.42
CA HIS A 48 -1.37 32.32 -0.77
C HIS A 48 -1.84 31.11 0.05
N GLU A 49 -1.05 30.04 0.06
CA GLU A 49 -1.32 28.86 0.86
C GLU A 49 -0.74 29.01 2.27
N THR A 50 -1.57 28.69 3.27
CA THR A 50 -1.20 28.75 4.68
C THR A 50 -1.31 27.38 5.33
N VAL A 51 -0.32 27.01 6.13
CA VAL A 51 -0.26 25.74 6.87
C VAL A 51 -0.37 26.02 8.36
N SER A 52 -1.17 25.24 9.09
CA SER A 52 -1.25 25.36 10.54
C SER A 52 0.09 25.04 11.20
N ILE A 53 0.53 25.91 12.10
CA ILE A 53 1.75 25.69 12.88
C ILE A 53 1.63 24.48 13.81
N ALA A 54 0.44 24.21 14.32
CA ALA A 54 0.18 23.04 15.14
C ALA A 54 0.30 21.73 14.33
N GLU A 55 0.02 21.76 13.03
CA GLU A 55 0.21 20.62 12.13
C GLU A 55 1.66 20.50 11.67
N PHE A 56 2.31 21.62 11.37
CA PHE A 56 3.72 21.67 11.00
C PHE A 56 4.64 21.11 12.11
N LYS A 57 4.36 21.43 13.38
CA LYS A 57 5.10 20.89 14.55
C LYS A 57 4.91 19.38 14.75
N LYS A 58 3.89 18.77 14.17
CA LYS A 58 3.63 17.32 14.25
C LYS A 58 4.41 16.52 13.19
N LEU A 59 5.08 17.19 12.25
CA LEU A 59 5.85 16.52 11.21
C LEU A 59 7.19 16.00 11.78
N PRO A 60 7.61 14.76 11.41
CA PRO A 60 8.91 14.21 11.81
C PRO A 60 10.07 15.14 11.40
N LYS A 61 11.08 15.28 12.27
CA LYS A 61 12.24 16.15 12.05
C LYS A 61 13.00 15.80 10.78
N GLU A 62 12.94 14.53 10.39
CA GLU A 62 13.57 13.95 9.21
C GLU A 62 12.94 14.52 7.92
N ILE A 63 11.62 14.74 7.90
CA ILE A 63 10.91 15.35 6.77
C ILE A 63 11.28 16.83 6.64
N LEU A 64 11.40 17.53 7.78
CA LEU A 64 11.81 18.94 7.84
C LEU A 64 13.28 19.14 7.37
N GLN A 65 14.16 18.17 7.63
CA GLN A 65 15.55 18.21 7.14
C GLN A 65 15.67 17.91 5.65
N ILE A 66 14.84 17.02 5.10
CA ILE A 66 14.83 16.71 3.66
C ILE A 66 14.42 17.92 2.82
N ALA A 67 13.46 18.71 3.33
CA ALA A 67 13.03 19.94 2.66
C ALA A 67 14.11 21.04 2.63
N THR A 68 15.16 20.92 3.44
CA THR A 68 16.10 22.02 3.66
C THR A 68 17.54 21.75 3.20
N VAL A 69 18.01 20.50 3.19
CA VAL A 69 19.40 20.16 2.83
C VAL A 69 19.56 18.83 2.08
N CYS A 70 20.53 18.80 1.17
CA CYS A 70 20.92 17.64 0.38
C CYS A 70 21.49 16.53 1.27
N LYS A 71 20.93 15.31 1.16
CA LYS A 71 21.40 14.16 1.96
C LYS A 71 22.86 13.79 1.70
N ILE A 72 23.32 13.92 0.46
CA ILE A 72 24.66 13.52 0.02
C ILE A 72 25.70 14.58 0.39
N HIS A 73 25.41 15.85 0.11
CA HIS A 73 26.39 16.93 0.22
C HIS A 73 26.18 17.84 1.43
N LYS A 74 25.07 17.67 2.17
CA LYS A 74 24.64 18.50 3.31
C LYS A 74 24.50 20.00 3.00
N GLU A 75 24.43 20.35 1.71
CA GLU A 75 24.21 21.70 1.20
C GLU A 75 22.73 21.94 0.92
N LYS A 76 22.27 23.20 0.96
CA LYS A 76 20.89 23.52 0.59
C LYS A 76 20.58 23.11 -0.84
N TYR A 77 19.33 22.70 -1.06
CA TYR A 77 18.79 22.53 -2.40
C TYR A 77 18.53 23.91 -3.00
N GLU A 78 19.18 24.22 -4.11
CA GLU A 78 19.09 25.52 -4.78
C GLU A 78 18.76 25.39 -6.28
N LEU A 79 18.85 24.18 -6.82
CA LEU A 79 18.65 23.88 -8.23
C LEU A 79 17.67 22.72 -8.36
N PHE A 80 17.04 22.57 -9.53
CA PHE A 80 16.14 21.46 -9.80
C PHE A 80 16.45 20.88 -11.18
N CYS A 81 16.72 19.57 -11.24
CA CYS A 81 17.01 18.90 -12.50
C CYS A 81 15.69 18.51 -13.17
N ARG A 82 15.31 19.17 -14.26
CA ARG A 82 14.07 18.85 -15.00
C ARG A 82 14.09 17.47 -15.67
N LYS A 83 15.27 16.96 -16.03
CA LYS A 83 15.40 15.65 -16.68
C LYS A 83 15.13 14.49 -15.70
N HIS A 84 15.51 14.66 -14.44
CA HIS A 84 15.39 13.65 -13.39
C HIS A 84 14.37 14.00 -12.32
N ASP A 85 13.67 15.12 -12.48
CA ASP A 85 12.62 15.64 -11.61
C ASP A 85 13.02 15.63 -10.12
N CYS A 86 14.22 16.14 -9.81
CA CYS A 86 14.79 16.09 -8.47
C CYS A 86 15.47 17.41 -8.04
N PRO A 87 15.41 17.78 -6.74
CA PRO A 87 16.14 18.93 -6.22
C PRO A 87 17.64 18.61 -6.11
N CYS A 88 18.47 19.58 -6.49
CA CYS A 88 19.91 19.50 -6.55
C CYS A 88 20.55 20.62 -5.72
N CYS A 89 21.56 20.29 -4.92
CA CYS A 89 22.51 21.30 -4.45
C CYS A 89 23.53 21.60 -5.56
N LYS A 90 24.33 22.65 -5.39
CA LYS A 90 25.37 23.04 -6.37
C LYS A 90 26.37 21.92 -6.69
N LYS A 91 26.61 21.00 -5.75
CA LYS A 91 27.53 19.88 -5.92
C LYS A 91 26.89 18.71 -6.69
N CYS A 92 25.61 18.41 -6.46
CA CYS A 92 24.87 17.34 -7.18
C CYS A 92 24.86 17.53 -8.69
N VAL A 93 24.84 18.78 -9.17
CA VAL A 93 24.78 19.08 -10.62
C VAL A 93 25.98 18.51 -11.38
N LYS A 94 27.15 18.38 -10.74
CA LYS A 94 28.35 17.81 -11.39
C LYS A 94 28.20 16.33 -11.75
N SER A 95 27.35 15.60 -11.03
CA SER A 95 27.04 14.19 -11.30
C SER A 95 25.95 14.03 -12.37
N HIS A 96 25.40 15.13 -12.87
CA HIS A 96 24.37 15.18 -13.92
C HIS A 96 24.95 15.59 -15.28
N ASN A 97 26.21 15.26 -15.59
CA ASN A 97 26.90 15.68 -16.82
C ASN A 97 26.17 15.30 -18.13
N ASP A 98 25.44 14.18 -18.14
CA ASP A 98 24.65 13.71 -19.31
C ASP A 98 23.28 14.39 -19.44
N CYS A 99 22.96 15.29 -18.52
CA CYS A 99 21.88 16.26 -18.67
C CYS A 99 22.49 17.46 -19.38
N LYS A 100 22.39 17.51 -20.72
CA LYS A 100 22.98 18.57 -21.55
C LYS A 100 22.84 19.95 -20.86
N LYS A 101 23.99 20.64 -20.75
CA LYS A 101 24.13 22.02 -20.29
C LYS A 101 23.01 22.91 -20.86
N SER A 102 22.47 23.78 -20.01
CA SER A 102 21.42 24.79 -20.25
C SER A 102 19.97 24.35 -20.12
N ASP A 103 19.56 23.99 -18.90
CA ASP A 103 18.25 24.46 -18.39
C ASP A 103 18.28 24.75 -16.88
N THR A 104 19.48 25.09 -16.36
CA THR A 104 19.67 25.61 -15.01
C THR A 104 19.20 27.06 -14.99
N THR A 105 17.90 27.27 -14.85
CA THR A 105 17.41 28.60 -14.51
C THR A 105 17.81 28.90 -13.07
N ASN A 106 18.52 30.02 -12.90
CA ASN A 106 18.82 30.64 -11.62
C ASN A 106 17.49 31.24 -11.10
N ARG A 107 16.56 30.40 -10.67
CA ARG A 107 15.42 30.86 -9.87
C ARG A 107 15.82 30.69 -8.41
N ALA A 108 16.50 31.73 -7.91
CA ALA A 108 16.25 32.16 -6.54
C ALA A 108 14.73 32.16 -6.35
N ASN A 109 14.26 31.49 -5.30
CA ASN A 109 12.90 31.00 -5.10
C ASN A 109 12.67 29.61 -5.72
N ILE A 110 13.31 28.59 -5.14
CA ILE A 110 12.56 27.36 -4.86
C ILE A 110 11.61 27.70 -3.70
N SER A 111 10.61 28.55 -3.99
CA SER A 111 9.34 28.39 -3.32
C SER A 111 8.87 27.02 -3.79
N CYS A 112 8.83 26.05 -2.89
CA CYS A 112 8.03 24.85 -3.11
C CYS A 112 6.66 25.36 -3.56
N GLN A 113 6.37 25.29 -4.86
CA GLN A 113 4.99 25.21 -5.27
C GLN A 113 4.54 23.89 -4.68
N PHE A 114 3.94 23.98 -3.48
CA PHE A 114 3.16 22.93 -2.88
C PHE A 114 1.96 22.74 -3.80
N THR A 115 2.16 22.14 -4.98
CA THR A 115 1.06 21.76 -5.83
C THR A 115 0.34 20.64 -5.12
N LYS A 116 -0.67 21.05 -4.35
CA LYS A 116 -1.61 20.22 -3.62
C LYS A 116 -0.96 19.28 -2.62
N SER A 117 -0.88 19.85 -1.42
CA SER A 117 -1.32 19.20 -0.19
C SER A 117 -0.22 18.54 0.66
N LEU A 118 0.42 19.35 1.49
CA LEU A 118 0.96 18.91 2.78
C LEU A 118 -0.09 18.19 3.65
N ALA A 119 -1.40 18.38 3.41
CA ALA A 119 -2.45 17.56 4.02
C ALA A 119 -2.53 16.12 3.46
N GLN A 120 -2.01 15.85 2.24
CA GLN A 120 -1.76 14.49 1.75
C GLN A 120 -0.50 13.93 2.40
N ILE A 121 0.54 14.72 2.67
CA ILE A 121 1.74 14.22 3.35
C ILE A 121 1.43 13.87 4.81
N THR A 122 0.63 14.65 5.54
CA THR A 122 0.26 14.30 6.92
C THR A 122 -0.69 13.09 7.00
N ALA A 123 -1.60 12.93 6.02
CA ALA A 123 -2.47 11.76 5.92
C ALA A 123 -1.79 10.51 5.34
N SER A 124 -0.71 10.67 4.56
CA SER A 124 0.10 9.58 4.01
C SER A 124 1.23 9.13 4.94
N VAL A 125 1.71 9.99 5.85
CA VAL A 125 2.80 9.65 6.80
C VAL A 125 2.28 8.93 8.06
N GLN A 126 1.00 9.07 8.43
CA GLN A 126 0.38 8.25 9.50
C GLN A 126 -0.07 6.85 9.03
N LYS A 127 0.13 6.51 7.75
CA LYS A 127 -0.32 5.24 7.16
C LYS A 127 0.79 4.22 6.88
N PHE A 128 2.03 4.47 7.30
CA PHE A 128 3.13 3.52 7.14
C PHE A 128 4.09 3.61 8.35
N GLY A 129 4.21 2.57 9.17
CA GLY A 129 5.53 2.24 9.72
C GLY A 129 6.36 1.53 8.63
N GLU A 130 7.63 1.18 8.79
CA GLU A 130 8.77 2.01 9.16
C GLU A 130 9.60 2.35 7.90
N ILE A 131 10.33 3.48 7.96
CA ILE A 131 11.22 3.96 6.90
C ILE A 131 12.54 3.17 6.91
N ASN A 132 12.80 2.38 5.86
CA ASN A 132 14.13 1.91 5.54
C ASN A 132 14.70 2.69 4.34
N VAL A 133 15.75 3.47 4.60
CA VAL A 133 16.58 4.09 3.56
C VAL A 133 17.83 3.23 3.38
N SER A 134 17.89 2.44 2.32
CA SER A 134 19.15 1.85 1.85
C SER A 134 19.62 2.56 0.58
N CYS A 135 20.86 3.04 0.63
CA CYS A 135 21.53 3.72 -0.47
C CYS A 135 22.04 2.70 -1.50
N GLU A 136 21.62 2.90 -2.75
CA GLU A 136 22.23 2.48 -4.03
C GLU A 136 22.20 0.99 -4.44
N PRO A 137 22.06 0.65 -5.75
CA PRO A 137 21.85 1.51 -6.93
C PRO A 137 20.41 1.43 -7.48
N CYS A 138 19.79 2.59 -7.71
CA CYS A 138 18.41 2.74 -8.16
C CYS A 138 18.19 2.33 -9.63
N ASN A 139 17.35 1.32 -9.86
CA ASN A 139 16.60 1.16 -11.11
C ASN A 139 15.11 1.41 -10.83
N LEU A 140 14.63 2.60 -11.19
CA LEU A 140 13.21 2.94 -11.21
C LEU A 140 12.68 2.73 -12.63
N SER A 141 11.80 1.74 -12.81
CA SER A 141 11.03 1.59 -14.05
C SER A 141 9.62 2.16 -13.87
N ILE A 142 9.34 3.25 -14.60
CA ILE A 142 8.03 3.92 -14.59
C ILE A 142 7.16 3.30 -15.68
N LYS A 143 6.07 2.63 -15.32
CA LYS A 143 4.95 2.37 -16.24
C LYS A 143 3.90 3.47 -16.06
N LYS A 144 3.66 4.27 -17.10
CA LYS A 144 2.62 5.31 -17.14
C LYS A 144 1.24 4.72 -16.79
N ARG A 145 0.60 5.25 -15.75
CA ARG A 145 -0.86 5.12 -15.57
C ARG A 145 -1.53 6.36 -16.17
N LYS A 146 -2.48 6.15 -17.09
CA LYS A 146 -3.28 7.21 -17.70
C LYS A 146 -4.06 7.97 -16.63
N GLN A 147 -4.13 9.28 -16.80
CA GLN A 147 -4.73 10.28 -15.92
C GLN A 147 -6.17 9.94 -15.50
N LYS A 148 -6.50 10.12 -14.21
CA LYS A 148 -7.87 10.43 -13.80
C LYS A 148 -7.89 11.83 -13.19
N GLN A 149 -8.59 12.72 -13.90
CA GLN A 149 -9.00 14.04 -13.41
C GLN A 149 -9.81 13.88 -12.12
N ALA A 150 -9.54 14.78 -11.17
CA ALA A 150 -10.42 15.03 -10.04
C ALA A 150 -11.72 15.71 -10.54
N GLN A 151 -12.87 15.29 -10.03
CA GLN A 151 -14.08 16.12 -9.99
C GLN A 151 -14.66 16.10 -8.58
N ILE A 152 -15.11 17.29 -8.21
CA ILE A 152 -15.78 17.71 -6.98
C ILE A 152 -17.02 16.83 -6.71
N MET A 153 -17.24 16.50 -5.45
CA MET A 153 -18.49 15.93 -4.94
C MET A 153 -19.61 16.96 -5.07
N VAL A 154 -20.38 16.89 -6.15
CA VAL A 154 -21.83 17.09 -6.06
C VAL A 154 -22.39 15.75 -5.56
N ALA A 155 -23.38 15.77 -4.67
CA ALA A 155 -24.16 14.57 -4.37
C ALA A 155 -24.84 14.09 -5.65
N ILE A 156 -24.20 13.17 -6.36
CA ILE A 156 -24.71 12.53 -7.57
C ILE A 156 -25.45 11.28 -7.08
N PRO A 157 -26.75 11.12 -7.39
CA PRO A 157 -27.47 9.90 -7.06
C PRO A 157 -26.77 8.71 -7.72
N ALA A 158 -26.66 7.60 -6.98
CA ALA A 158 -25.96 6.37 -7.31
C ALA A 158 -25.85 6.12 -8.83
N LYS A 159 -24.71 6.47 -9.41
CA LYS A 159 -24.36 5.96 -10.74
C LYS A 159 -23.77 4.58 -10.54
N ASN A 160 -24.52 3.56 -10.94
CA ASN A 160 -24.02 2.24 -11.27
C ASN A 160 -22.66 2.40 -11.97
N ILE A 161 -21.61 1.80 -11.41
CA ILE A 161 -20.33 1.79 -12.10
C ILE A 161 -20.50 0.88 -13.29
N ASP A 162 -20.70 1.47 -14.46
CA ASP A 162 -20.92 0.80 -15.74
C ASP A 162 -19.94 -0.37 -15.92
N ASN A 163 -20.49 -1.48 -16.42
CA ASN A 163 -19.87 -2.79 -16.60
C ASN A 163 -18.39 -2.71 -17.03
N LEU A 164 -17.47 -3.13 -16.17
CA LEU A 164 -16.08 -3.38 -16.56
C LEU A 164 -16.05 -4.53 -17.57
N THR A 165 -15.63 -4.26 -18.80
CA THR A 165 -15.42 -5.29 -19.82
C THR A 165 -14.03 -5.89 -19.65
N TRP A 166 -14.00 -7.20 -19.37
CA TRP A 166 -12.76 -7.97 -19.36
C TRP A 166 -12.45 -8.46 -20.77
N THR A 167 -11.22 -8.26 -21.22
CA THR A 167 -10.70 -8.91 -22.43
C THR A 167 -9.75 -10.00 -21.99
N LEU A 168 -10.05 -11.24 -22.35
CA LEU A 168 -9.11 -12.35 -22.16
C LEU A 168 -7.85 -12.06 -22.97
N LEU A 169 -6.74 -11.74 -22.30
CA LEU A 169 -5.47 -11.45 -22.97
C LEU A 169 -4.74 -12.73 -23.37
N LYS A 170 -4.77 -13.74 -22.50
CA LYS A 170 -4.05 -15.00 -22.71
C LYS A 170 -4.69 -16.12 -21.91
N ARG A 171 -4.85 -17.29 -22.53
CA ARG A 171 -5.16 -18.54 -21.83
C ARG A 171 -3.86 -19.32 -21.63
N ILE A 172 -3.58 -19.69 -20.40
CA ILE A 172 -2.43 -20.52 -20.04
C ILE A 172 -2.98 -21.87 -19.62
N ASN A 173 -2.67 -22.91 -20.38
CA ASN A 173 -3.05 -24.27 -20.04
C ASN A 173 -1.99 -24.82 -19.10
N THR A 174 -2.37 -25.05 -17.86
CA THR A 174 -1.56 -25.80 -16.89
C THR A 174 -2.10 -27.21 -16.78
N GLU A 175 -1.24 -28.23 -16.70
CA GLU A 175 -1.65 -29.61 -16.38
C GLU A 175 -2.01 -29.80 -14.89
N LEU A 176 -2.13 -28.70 -14.15
CA LEU A 176 -2.47 -28.68 -12.74
C LEU A 176 -3.93 -29.05 -12.51
N SER A 177 -4.18 -29.64 -11.35
CA SER A 177 -5.51 -29.92 -10.84
C SER A 177 -5.63 -29.40 -9.41
N ASN A 178 -6.85 -29.08 -8.99
CA ASN A 178 -7.17 -28.73 -7.60
C ASN A 178 -6.39 -27.51 -7.07
N ILE A 179 -6.24 -26.49 -7.91
CA ILE A 179 -5.64 -25.20 -7.52
C ILE A 179 -6.56 -24.52 -6.50
N GLN A 180 -6.01 -24.16 -5.34
CA GLN A 180 -6.75 -23.48 -4.27
C GLN A 180 -6.30 -22.03 -4.10
N GLY A 181 -4.99 -21.78 -4.17
CA GLY A 181 -4.42 -20.44 -4.06
C GLY A 181 -3.46 -20.13 -5.20
N CYS A 182 -3.22 -18.85 -5.41
CA CYS A 182 -2.25 -18.38 -6.40
C CYS A 182 -1.62 -17.06 -5.97
N SER A 183 -0.42 -16.81 -6.48
CA SER A 183 0.27 -15.53 -6.30
C SER A 183 1.00 -15.14 -7.58
N LEU A 184 1.07 -13.84 -7.83
CA LEU A 184 1.82 -13.25 -8.94
C LEU A 184 3.06 -12.57 -8.38
N LEU A 185 4.24 -13.01 -8.84
CA LEU A 185 5.52 -12.44 -8.43
C LEU A 185 5.81 -11.14 -9.20
N PRO A 186 6.67 -10.25 -8.65
CA PRO A 186 7.02 -8.98 -9.31
C PRO A 186 7.60 -9.12 -10.72
N ASP A 187 8.27 -10.24 -11.01
CA ASP A 187 8.83 -10.60 -12.31
C ASP A 187 7.82 -11.29 -13.25
N ALA A 188 6.54 -11.29 -12.89
CA ALA A 188 5.42 -11.92 -13.58
C ALA A 188 5.44 -13.47 -13.61
N ARG A 189 6.31 -14.12 -12.83
CA ARG A 189 6.13 -15.54 -12.54
C ARG A 189 4.84 -15.76 -11.74
N MET A 190 4.22 -16.90 -11.96
CA MET A 190 2.98 -17.28 -11.29
C MET A 190 3.24 -18.49 -10.41
N VAL A 191 2.66 -18.49 -9.22
CA VAL A 191 2.73 -19.61 -8.30
C VAL A 191 1.33 -20.11 -8.03
N PHE A 192 1.15 -21.43 -8.05
CA PHE A 192 -0.13 -22.07 -7.72
C PHE A 192 0.06 -23.03 -6.55
N ALA A 193 -0.83 -22.93 -5.57
CA ALA A 193 -0.99 -23.92 -4.51
C ALA A 193 -1.97 -24.99 -4.99
N CYS A 194 -1.50 -26.22 -5.11
CA CYS A 194 -2.25 -27.37 -5.63
C CYS A 194 -2.60 -28.33 -4.49
N TYR A 195 -3.86 -28.34 -4.10
CA TYR A 195 -4.32 -29.15 -2.98
C TYR A 195 -4.29 -30.64 -3.31
N LYS A 196 -3.89 -31.45 -2.32
CA LYS A 196 -3.61 -32.90 -2.45
C LYS A 196 -2.42 -33.25 -3.34
N GLN A 197 -1.60 -32.28 -3.72
CA GLN A 197 -0.30 -32.53 -4.34
C GLN A 197 0.78 -32.19 -3.31
N ASP A 198 1.71 -33.11 -3.04
CA ASP A 198 2.84 -32.90 -2.12
C ASP A 198 3.95 -32.07 -2.79
N LYS A 199 3.57 -31.02 -3.53
CA LYS A 199 4.44 -30.15 -4.31
C LYS A 199 3.82 -28.78 -4.59
N THR A 200 4.67 -27.77 -4.79
CA THR A 200 4.30 -26.46 -5.36
C THR A 200 5.07 -26.24 -6.64
N ILE A 201 4.38 -25.74 -7.66
CA ILE A 201 4.93 -25.51 -9.00
C ILE A 201 4.91 -24.01 -9.30
N ILE A 202 6.05 -23.52 -9.80
CA ILE A 202 6.24 -22.14 -10.21
C ILE A 202 6.27 -22.11 -11.74
N PHE A 203 5.56 -21.15 -12.32
CA PHE A 203 5.43 -20.96 -13.75
C PHE A 203 6.04 -19.63 -14.17
N LYS A 204 6.59 -19.60 -15.39
CA LYS A 204 7.01 -18.36 -16.03
C LYS A 204 5.79 -17.56 -16.48
N ALA A 205 6.02 -16.28 -16.79
CA ALA A 205 4.98 -15.38 -17.32
C ALA A 205 4.33 -15.90 -18.62
N ASP A 206 5.04 -16.75 -19.37
CA ASP A 206 4.50 -17.35 -20.58
C ASP A 206 3.57 -18.55 -20.32
N GLY A 207 3.52 -19.04 -19.08
CA GLY A 207 2.73 -20.20 -18.69
C GLY A 207 3.46 -21.54 -18.73
N SER A 208 4.72 -21.56 -19.13
CA SER A 208 5.57 -22.76 -19.03
C SER A 208 6.01 -22.99 -17.58
N LYS A 209 6.20 -24.26 -17.21
CA LYS A 209 6.76 -24.63 -15.90
C LYS A 209 8.19 -24.07 -15.78
N ASP A 210 8.49 -23.39 -14.68
CA ASP A 210 9.84 -22.94 -14.34
C ASP A 210 10.55 -24.01 -13.49
N PHE A 211 10.01 -24.33 -12.32
CA PHE A 211 10.49 -25.40 -11.43
C PHE A 211 9.38 -25.85 -10.48
N GLU A 212 9.63 -26.94 -9.74
CA GLU A 212 8.75 -27.39 -8.66
C GLU A 212 9.57 -27.69 -7.39
N ILE A 213 8.90 -27.63 -6.24
CA ILE A 213 9.44 -28.02 -4.94
C ILE A 213 8.53 -29.10 -4.39
N ASP A 214 9.09 -30.28 -4.12
CA ASP A 214 8.40 -31.42 -3.54
C ASP A 214 8.40 -31.38 -2.00
N ASN A 215 7.67 -32.31 -1.38
CA ASN A 215 7.58 -32.54 0.07
C ASN A 215 6.97 -31.40 0.90
N ILE A 216 6.31 -30.44 0.27
CA ILE A 216 5.70 -29.27 0.93
C ILE A 216 4.33 -29.55 1.58
N GLY A 217 3.78 -30.75 1.41
CA GLY A 217 2.44 -31.19 1.79
C GLY A 217 1.35 -30.64 0.87
N SER A 218 0.10 -30.88 1.25
CA SER A 218 -1.08 -30.42 0.52
C SER A 218 -1.15 -28.89 0.59
N SER A 219 -0.57 -28.23 -0.41
CA SER A 219 -0.56 -26.77 -0.49
C SER A 219 -1.98 -26.23 -0.63
N PHE A 220 -2.28 -25.14 0.09
CA PHE A 220 -3.61 -24.52 0.05
C PHE A 220 -3.57 -23.10 -0.48
N ASP A 221 -2.75 -22.23 0.10
CA ASP A 221 -2.61 -20.86 -0.34
C ASP A 221 -1.15 -20.42 -0.40
N VAL A 222 -0.89 -19.34 -1.13
CA VAL A 222 0.46 -18.83 -1.37
C VAL A 222 0.48 -17.31 -1.40
N THR A 223 1.50 -16.72 -0.78
CA THR A 223 1.72 -15.27 -0.81
C THR A 223 3.19 -14.92 -1.04
N PHE A 224 3.43 -13.77 -1.67
CA PHE A 224 4.77 -13.23 -1.86
C PHE A 224 5.21 -12.46 -0.61
N ILE A 225 6.43 -12.70 -0.14
CA ILE A 225 6.92 -12.17 1.15
C ILE A 225 8.15 -11.25 1.02
N GLY A 226 8.48 -10.81 -0.20
CA GLY A 226 9.71 -10.03 -0.47
C GLY A 226 10.94 -10.90 -0.72
N ASP A 227 12.04 -10.28 -1.13
CA ASP A 227 13.35 -10.92 -1.38
C ASP A 227 13.27 -12.21 -2.21
N ASP A 228 12.43 -12.19 -3.26
CA ASP A 228 12.16 -13.33 -4.13
C ASP A 228 11.74 -14.61 -3.38
N CYS A 229 11.12 -14.44 -2.22
CA CYS A 229 10.59 -15.52 -1.40
C CYS A 229 9.06 -15.53 -1.45
N ILE A 230 8.51 -16.73 -1.27
CA ILE A 230 7.08 -16.96 -1.09
C ILE A 230 6.83 -17.77 0.18
N ALA A 231 5.66 -17.61 0.76
CA ALA A 231 5.14 -18.47 1.81
C ALA A 231 3.99 -19.32 1.25
N VAL A 232 4.05 -20.63 1.45
CA VAL A 232 3.04 -21.59 1.01
C VAL A 232 2.48 -22.34 2.21
N THR A 233 1.17 -22.29 2.43
CA THR A 233 0.52 -23.03 3.51
C THR A 233 0.33 -24.49 3.13
N SER A 234 0.53 -25.38 4.10
CA SER A 234 0.36 -26.82 3.96
C SER A 234 -0.64 -27.33 4.98
N THR A 235 -1.87 -27.61 4.53
CA THR A 235 -2.99 -27.90 5.43
C THR A 235 -2.79 -29.21 6.21
N ASN A 236 -2.36 -30.28 5.52
CA ASN A 236 -2.24 -31.61 6.14
C ASN A 236 -1.01 -31.75 7.04
N LYS A 237 0.09 -31.07 6.69
CA LYS A 237 1.33 -31.10 7.47
C LYS A 237 1.38 -29.99 8.54
N LYS A 238 0.37 -29.10 8.62
CA LYS A 238 0.29 -27.99 9.58
C LYS A 238 1.56 -27.16 9.58
N MET A 239 1.98 -26.71 8.41
CA MET A 239 3.23 -25.97 8.27
C MET A 239 3.15 -24.91 7.18
N ILE A 240 3.97 -23.88 7.30
CA ILE A 240 4.18 -22.83 6.31
C ILE A 240 5.57 -23.02 5.72
N ASN A 241 5.66 -23.25 4.41
CA ASN A 241 6.92 -23.42 3.70
C ASN A 241 7.35 -22.09 3.09
N ILE A 242 8.55 -21.64 3.45
CA ILE A 242 9.20 -20.49 2.84
C ILE A 242 10.09 -20.98 1.71
N ILE A 243 9.79 -20.58 0.48
CA ILE A 243 10.52 -21.01 -0.73
C ILE A 243 11.25 -19.81 -1.29
N ASP A 244 12.55 -19.99 -1.53
CA ASP A 244 13.39 -19.04 -2.26
C ASP A 244 13.25 -19.32 -3.75
N THR A 245 12.62 -18.39 -4.48
CA THR A 245 12.28 -18.58 -5.88
C THR A 245 13.45 -18.28 -6.83
N ASN A 246 14.47 -17.56 -6.37
CA ASN A 246 15.69 -17.32 -7.14
C ASN A 246 16.61 -18.54 -7.10
N ASN A 247 16.83 -19.06 -5.89
CA ASN A 247 17.67 -20.23 -5.67
C ASN A 247 16.92 -21.56 -5.86
N LYS A 248 15.62 -21.51 -6.18
CA LYS A 248 14.75 -22.65 -6.49
C LYS A 248 14.80 -23.73 -5.40
N LYS A 249 14.73 -23.31 -4.13
CA LYS A 249 14.87 -24.21 -2.98
C LYS A 249 13.93 -23.87 -1.85
N LEU A 250 13.56 -24.88 -1.08
CA LEU A 250 12.93 -24.68 0.23
C LEU A 250 13.94 -24.00 1.16
N LYS A 251 13.61 -22.81 1.66
CA LYS A 251 14.47 -22.01 2.54
C LYS A 251 14.24 -22.37 4.00
N LYS A 252 12.97 -22.54 4.38
CA LYS A 252 12.54 -22.80 5.77
C LYS A 252 11.16 -23.43 5.79
N THR A 253 10.89 -24.22 6.82
CA THR A 253 9.54 -24.70 7.15
C THR A 253 9.23 -24.26 8.58
N ILE A 254 8.05 -23.69 8.78
CA ILE A 254 7.56 -23.22 10.06
C ILE A 254 6.38 -24.11 10.45
N GLU A 255 6.51 -24.84 11.56
CA GLU A 255 5.45 -25.70 12.06
C GLU A 255 4.41 -24.89 12.85
N VAL A 256 3.14 -25.21 12.68
CA VAL A 256 2.03 -24.59 13.41
C VAL A 256 1.15 -25.64 14.07
N THR A 257 0.36 -25.19 15.04
CA THR A 257 -0.38 -26.09 15.94
C THR A 257 -1.80 -26.42 15.48
N SER A 258 -2.27 -25.82 14.38
CA SER A 258 -3.60 -26.04 13.80
C SER A 258 -3.50 -26.27 12.30
N ALA A 259 -4.52 -26.89 11.70
CA ALA A 259 -4.64 -26.93 10.26
C ALA A 259 -4.85 -25.51 9.73
N ILE A 260 -4.13 -25.18 8.65
CA ILE A 260 -4.12 -23.84 8.07
C ILE A 260 -4.61 -23.85 6.62
N ASP A 261 -5.23 -22.76 6.23
CA ASP A 261 -5.77 -22.53 4.90
C ASP A 261 -5.14 -21.26 4.29
N GLY A 262 -5.89 -20.17 4.16
CA GLY A 262 -5.41 -18.93 3.52
C GLY A 262 -4.24 -18.26 4.23
N VAL A 263 -3.44 -17.51 3.47
CA VAL A 263 -2.29 -16.73 3.99
C VAL A 263 -2.12 -15.38 3.30
N ALA A 264 -1.76 -14.38 4.08
CA ALA A 264 -1.39 -13.05 3.63
C ALA A 264 -0.07 -12.61 4.26
N TYR A 265 0.61 -11.67 3.62
CA TYR A 265 1.85 -11.09 4.10
C TYR A 265 1.71 -9.58 4.31
N ILE A 266 2.23 -9.10 5.44
CA ILE A 266 2.36 -7.68 5.73
C ILE A 266 3.62 -7.46 6.58
N GLU A 267 4.51 -6.57 6.15
CA GLU A 267 5.62 -6.02 6.96
C GLU A 267 6.36 -7.07 7.83
N GLY A 268 6.86 -8.14 7.22
CA GLY A 268 7.62 -9.19 7.93
C GLY A 268 6.77 -10.19 8.72
N HIS A 269 5.44 -10.07 8.67
CA HIS A 269 4.49 -10.96 9.32
C HIS A 269 3.67 -11.73 8.29
N LEU A 270 3.34 -12.98 8.63
CA LEU A 270 2.33 -13.75 7.93
C LEU A 270 1.06 -13.81 8.76
N ILE A 271 -0.08 -13.56 8.12
CA ILE A 271 -1.39 -13.77 8.71
C ILE A 271 -2.02 -14.95 8.02
N TYR A 272 -2.55 -15.89 8.79
CA TYR A 272 -3.10 -17.12 8.23
C TYR A 272 -4.38 -17.54 8.94
N CYS A 273 -5.23 -18.21 8.17
CA CYS A 273 -6.47 -18.82 8.67
C CYS A 273 -6.14 -20.15 9.36
N ALA A 274 -6.20 -20.19 10.69
CA ALA A 274 -6.04 -21.40 11.48
C ALA A 274 -7.41 -21.94 11.89
N ARG A 275 -7.82 -23.10 11.38
CA ARG A 275 -9.21 -23.60 11.49
C ARG A 275 -9.75 -23.60 12.93
N GLU A 276 -8.97 -24.13 13.86
CA GLU A 276 -9.40 -24.24 15.28
C GLU A 276 -9.03 -23.02 16.13
N LYS A 277 -8.20 -22.11 15.62
CA LYS A 277 -7.65 -20.97 16.39
C LYS A 277 -8.04 -19.60 15.86
N GLY A 278 -8.78 -19.55 14.75
CA GLY A 278 -9.17 -18.33 14.06
C GLY A 278 -8.02 -17.70 13.27
N LEU A 279 -7.94 -16.38 13.25
CA LEU A 279 -6.85 -15.67 12.58
C LEU A 279 -5.62 -15.62 13.50
N GLN A 280 -4.50 -16.08 12.98
CA GLN A 280 -3.22 -15.99 13.67
C GLN A 280 -2.23 -15.17 12.84
N MET A 281 -1.32 -14.50 13.53
CA MET A 281 -0.21 -13.78 12.93
C MET A 281 1.10 -14.37 13.45
N ILE A 282 2.05 -14.61 12.55
CA ILE A 282 3.39 -15.08 12.88
C ILE A 282 4.44 -14.10 12.36
N SER A 283 5.39 -13.74 13.22
CA SER A 283 6.56 -12.95 12.84
C SER A 283 7.59 -13.84 12.13
N LEU A 284 8.10 -13.40 10.98
CA LEU A 284 9.15 -14.13 10.27
C LEU A 284 10.53 -13.98 10.90
N SER A 285 10.73 -13.00 11.79
CA SER A 285 12.03 -12.77 12.45
C SER A 285 12.28 -13.72 13.62
N ASP A 286 11.27 -13.95 14.45
CA ASP A 286 11.38 -14.72 15.70
C ASP A 286 10.38 -15.88 15.83
N GLU A 287 9.51 -16.07 14.82
CA GLU A 287 8.48 -17.12 14.80
C GLU A 287 7.45 -17.05 15.93
N SER A 288 7.36 -15.89 16.60
CA SER A 288 6.33 -15.65 17.59
C SER A 288 4.94 -15.63 16.94
N ILE A 289 4.01 -16.39 17.52
CA ILE A 289 2.63 -16.50 17.04
C ILE A 289 1.71 -15.74 18.00
N THR A 290 0.91 -14.84 17.45
CA THR A 290 -0.14 -14.11 18.15
C THR A 290 -1.51 -14.44 17.57
N ASN A 291 -2.55 -14.40 18.40
CA ASN A 291 -3.93 -14.52 17.93
C ASN A 291 -4.44 -13.13 17.56
N VAL A 292 -4.91 -12.98 16.31
CA VAL A 292 -5.58 -11.76 15.82
C VAL A 292 -7.07 -11.83 16.14
N SER A 293 -7.69 -13.00 15.91
CA SER A 293 -9.09 -13.23 16.23
C SER A 293 -9.31 -14.68 16.60
N ASN A 294 -10.05 -14.93 17.68
CA ASN A 294 -10.42 -16.27 18.12
C ASN A 294 -11.69 -16.81 17.42
N VAL A 295 -12.24 -16.06 16.46
CA VAL A 295 -13.40 -16.51 15.68
C VAL A 295 -13.00 -17.74 14.88
N LYS A 296 -13.63 -18.89 15.19
CA LYS A 296 -13.41 -20.12 14.44
C LYS A 296 -13.77 -19.88 12.98
N LEU A 297 -12.83 -20.20 12.09
CA LEU A 297 -13.01 -20.04 10.65
C LEU A 297 -13.45 -21.37 10.04
N PRO A 298 -14.30 -21.34 9.00
CA PRO A 298 -14.63 -22.55 8.28
C PRO A 298 -13.40 -23.13 7.58
N THR A 299 -13.48 -24.40 7.19
CA THR A 299 -12.49 -24.98 6.26
C THR A 299 -12.50 -24.19 4.96
N TRP A 300 -11.33 -23.91 4.39
CA TRP A 300 -11.16 -23.15 3.15
C TRP A 300 -11.50 -21.66 3.28
N ALA A 301 -11.12 -21.07 4.41
CA ALA A 301 -11.11 -19.62 4.59
C ALA A 301 -9.85 -18.99 3.99
N TYR A 302 -10.01 -17.84 3.34
CA TYR A 302 -8.92 -17.05 2.75
C TYR A 302 -8.77 -15.73 3.50
N VAL A 303 -7.56 -15.16 3.48
CA VAL A 303 -7.27 -13.87 4.11
C VAL A 303 -6.40 -13.02 3.20
N THR A 304 -6.61 -11.71 3.20
CA THR A 304 -5.73 -10.70 2.58
C THR A 304 -5.66 -9.47 3.47
N THR A 305 -4.74 -8.55 3.17
CA THR A 305 -4.46 -7.39 4.02
C THR A 305 -4.19 -6.15 3.18
N PHE A 306 -4.61 -4.98 3.67
CA PHE A 306 -4.30 -3.69 3.06
C PHE A 306 -4.22 -2.60 4.14
N GLY A 307 -3.03 -2.01 4.31
CA GLY A 307 -2.80 -1.01 5.35
C GLY A 307 -2.98 -1.61 6.74
N ASP A 308 -3.88 -1.02 7.53
CA ASP A 308 -4.24 -1.43 8.90
C ASP A 308 -5.36 -2.48 8.96
N LYS A 309 -5.80 -2.98 7.80
CA LYS A 309 -6.98 -3.86 7.69
C LYS A 309 -6.61 -5.24 7.20
N LEU A 310 -7.32 -6.22 7.75
CA LEU A 310 -7.43 -7.56 7.22
C LEU A 310 -8.82 -7.82 6.69
N PHE A 311 -8.90 -8.68 5.68
CA PHE A 311 -10.15 -9.15 5.10
C PHE A 311 -10.09 -10.66 5.02
N TYR A 312 -11.15 -11.34 5.45
CA TYR A 312 -11.20 -12.79 5.38
C TYR A 312 -12.57 -13.29 4.93
N THR A 313 -12.59 -14.44 4.29
CA THR A 313 -13.81 -15.10 3.84
C THR A 313 -14.34 -16.06 4.89
N ASP A 314 -15.67 -16.08 5.04
CA ASP A 314 -16.38 -17.11 5.77
C ASP A 314 -17.40 -17.74 4.81
N ASN A 315 -17.01 -18.87 4.23
CA ASN A 315 -17.84 -19.59 3.26
C ASN A 315 -19.09 -20.22 3.87
N SER A 316 -19.11 -20.48 5.18
CA SER A 316 -20.26 -21.06 5.86
C SER A 316 -21.35 -20.03 6.11
N ASN A 317 -20.95 -18.77 6.34
CA ASN A 317 -21.86 -17.64 6.54
C ASN A 317 -22.08 -16.77 5.30
N ASN A 318 -21.54 -17.17 4.14
CA ASN A 318 -21.60 -16.39 2.89
C ASN A 318 -21.12 -14.93 3.05
N SER A 319 -20.07 -14.73 3.85
CA SER A 319 -19.65 -13.39 4.25
C SER A 319 -18.17 -13.11 4.03
N VAL A 320 -17.86 -11.83 3.99
CA VAL A 320 -16.50 -11.28 3.98
C VAL A 320 -16.42 -10.30 5.12
N THR A 321 -15.48 -10.51 6.03
CA THR A 321 -15.31 -9.64 7.19
C THR A 321 -14.02 -8.85 7.08
N CYS A 322 -14.12 -7.56 7.37
CA CYS A 322 -12.99 -6.67 7.56
C CYS A 322 -12.78 -6.40 9.05
N CYS A 323 -11.55 -6.56 9.52
CA CYS A 323 -11.15 -6.18 10.87
C CYS A 323 -9.76 -5.54 10.89
N ASP A 324 -9.38 -4.98 12.03
CA ASP A 324 -8.00 -4.57 12.30
C ASP A 324 -7.15 -5.75 12.83
N TYR A 325 -5.84 -5.54 13.00
CA TYR A 325 -4.90 -6.55 13.52
C TYR A 325 -5.15 -6.98 14.98
N HIS A 326 -6.10 -6.36 15.68
CA HIS A 326 -6.56 -6.76 17.01
C HIS A 326 -7.88 -7.55 16.96
N GLY A 327 -8.39 -7.83 15.76
CA GLY A 327 -9.64 -8.56 15.53
C GLY A 327 -10.90 -7.71 15.69
N ASN A 328 -10.78 -6.39 15.83
CA ASN A 328 -11.95 -5.51 15.91
C ASN A 328 -12.60 -5.42 14.54
N ILE A 329 -13.85 -5.87 14.44
CA ILE A 329 -14.61 -5.87 13.19
C ILE A 329 -14.95 -4.43 12.81
N LEU A 330 -14.51 -4.04 11.61
CA LEU A 330 -14.82 -2.75 11.00
C LEU A 330 -16.12 -2.81 10.18
N TRP A 331 -16.30 -3.89 9.44
CA TRP A 331 -17.52 -4.19 8.71
C TRP A 331 -17.58 -5.66 8.31
N THR A 332 -18.79 -6.17 8.07
CA THR A 332 -19.03 -7.48 7.46
C THR A 332 -19.96 -7.30 6.27
N PHE A 333 -19.54 -7.80 5.12
CA PHE A 333 -20.36 -7.88 3.92
C PHE A 333 -21.04 -9.24 3.86
N CYS A 334 -22.37 -9.25 3.82
CA CYS A 334 -23.19 -10.45 3.70
C CYS A 334 -24.42 -10.13 2.85
N ASP A 335 -24.36 -10.46 1.56
CA ASP A 335 -25.47 -10.32 0.62
C ASP A 335 -25.49 -11.55 -0.28
N THR A 336 -26.36 -12.50 0.08
CA THR A 336 -26.50 -13.79 -0.60
C THR A 336 -27.12 -13.65 -1.99
N SER A 337 -27.66 -12.48 -2.36
CA SER A 337 -28.11 -12.22 -3.73
C SER A 337 -26.94 -12.01 -4.70
N VAL A 338 -25.74 -11.68 -4.19
CA VAL A 338 -24.56 -11.40 -5.02
C VAL A 338 -23.34 -12.25 -4.69
N LEU A 339 -23.22 -12.76 -3.46
CA LEU A 339 -22.06 -13.53 -2.99
C LEU A 339 -22.51 -14.77 -2.22
N VAL A 340 -22.31 -15.95 -2.80
CA VAL A 340 -22.57 -17.23 -2.14
C VAL A 340 -21.34 -18.13 -2.25
N TYR A 341 -21.00 -18.75 -1.12
CA TYR A 341 -19.82 -19.59 -0.96
C TYR A 341 -18.52 -18.87 -1.37
N PRO A 342 -18.16 -17.77 -0.66
CA PRO A 342 -16.97 -16.98 -0.95
C PRO A 342 -15.68 -17.79 -0.76
N LEU A 343 -14.94 -17.96 -1.84
CA LEU A 343 -13.61 -18.57 -1.88
C LEU A 343 -12.66 -17.60 -2.56
N GLY A 344 -11.37 -17.64 -2.21
CA GLY A 344 -10.37 -16.75 -2.80
C GLY A 344 -10.63 -15.27 -2.49
N ILE A 345 -9.58 -14.57 -2.06
CA ILE A 345 -9.69 -13.15 -1.76
C ILE A 345 -8.43 -12.43 -2.19
N SER A 346 -8.59 -11.22 -2.73
CA SER A 346 -7.49 -10.34 -3.05
C SER A 346 -7.92 -8.89 -2.87
N VAL A 347 -6.96 -7.98 -2.85
CA VAL A 347 -7.20 -6.56 -2.63
C VAL A 347 -6.40 -5.75 -3.63
N ASP A 348 -7.01 -4.69 -4.18
CA ASP A 348 -6.30 -3.76 -5.05
C ASP A 348 -5.58 -2.65 -4.27
N ASN A 349 -4.86 -1.81 -4.99
CA ASN A 349 -4.08 -0.71 -4.40
C ASN A 349 -4.95 0.41 -3.79
N ASP A 350 -6.27 0.38 -4.00
CA ASP A 350 -7.22 1.33 -3.43
C ASP A 350 -7.97 0.71 -2.23
N GLY A 351 -7.65 -0.54 -1.86
CA GLY A 351 -8.28 -1.27 -0.77
C GLY A 351 -9.62 -1.91 -1.14
N ASN A 352 -9.98 -1.97 -2.42
CA ASN A 352 -11.18 -2.71 -2.85
C ASN A 352 -10.90 -4.21 -2.86
N VAL A 353 -11.82 -4.97 -2.31
CA VAL A 353 -11.66 -6.40 -2.05
C VAL A 353 -12.36 -7.19 -3.17
N PHE A 354 -11.62 -8.07 -3.81
CA PHE A 354 -12.10 -9.00 -4.85
C PHE A 354 -12.31 -10.36 -4.23
N VAL A 355 -13.53 -10.88 -4.34
CA VAL A 355 -13.92 -12.14 -3.71
C VAL A 355 -14.59 -13.03 -4.73
N VAL A 356 -14.17 -14.29 -4.86
CA VAL A 356 -14.82 -15.22 -5.79
C VAL A 356 -16.05 -15.81 -5.12
N GLY A 357 -17.22 -15.56 -5.70
CA GLY A 357 -18.45 -16.26 -5.33
C GLY A 357 -18.51 -17.58 -6.08
N CYS A 358 -18.16 -18.69 -5.42
CA CYS A 358 -18.05 -19.99 -6.08
C CYS A 358 -19.42 -20.49 -6.57
N SER A 359 -20.47 -20.33 -5.76
CA SER A 359 -21.83 -20.73 -6.13
C SER A 359 -22.50 -19.73 -7.08
N THR A 360 -22.23 -18.44 -6.91
CA THR A 360 -22.73 -17.36 -7.77
C THR A 360 -21.97 -17.22 -9.09
N LYS A 361 -20.84 -17.91 -9.25
CA LYS A 361 -20.00 -17.93 -10.46
C LYS A 361 -19.57 -16.53 -10.92
N ASN A 362 -19.24 -15.68 -9.97
CA ASN A 362 -18.85 -14.30 -10.20
C ASN A 362 -17.64 -13.93 -9.32
N VAL A 363 -17.07 -12.77 -9.59
CA VAL A 363 -16.18 -12.07 -8.65
C VAL A 363 -16.91 -10.83 -8.16
N VAL A 364 -17.06 -10.70 -6.85
CA VAL A 364 -17.65 -9.51 -6.24
C VAL A 364 -16.52 -8.58 -5.81
N VAL A 365 -16.61 -7.32 -6.23
CA VAL A 365 -15.70 -6.26 -5.79
C VAL A 365 -16.40 -5.44 -4.75
N ILE A 366 -15.88 -5.43 -3.53
CA ILE A 366 -16.42 -4.71 -2.37
C ILE A 366 -15.51 -3.50 -2.11
N SER A 367 -16.09 -2.32 -1.88
CA SER A 367 -15.32 -1.13 -1.55
C SER A 367 -14.60 -1.27 -0.21
N SER A 368 -13.52 -0.53 -0.01
CA SER A 368 -12.69 -0.58 1.22
C SER A 368 -13.45 -0.29 2.54
N ASP A 369 -14.62 0.36 2.43
CA ASP A 369 -15.54 0.69 3.52
C ASP A 369 -16.73 -0.27 3.64
N GLY A 370 -16.81 -1.29 2.78
CA GLY A 370 -17.87 -2.30 2.77
C GLY A 370 -19.23 -1.80 2.26
N GLN A 371 -19.37 -0.53 1.88
CA GLN A 371 -20.68 0.09 1.60
C GLN A 371 -21.19 -0.14 0.18
N ARG A 372 -20.30 -0.49 -0.75
CA ARG A 372 -20.64 -0.63 -2.18
C ARG A 372 -20.05 -1.93 -2.69
N CYS A 373 -20.80 -2.59 -3.57
CA CYS A 373 -20.27 -3.72 -4.30
C CYS A 373 -20.64 -3.64 -5.79
N ARG A 374 -19.92 -4.42 -6.60
CA ARG A 374 -20.28 -4.70 -7.99
C ARG A 374 -19.87 -6.12 -8.35
N GLN A 375 -20.57 -6.72 -9.30
CA GLN A 375 -20.32 -8.07 -9.77
C GLN A 375 -19.53 -8.05 -11.09
N LEU A 376 -18.57 -8.97 -11.20
CA LEU A 376 -17.84 -9.26 -12.41
C LEU A 376 -18.16 -10.70 -12.81
N PHE A 377 -18.74 -10.89 -13.98
CA PHE A 377 -19.06 -12.22 -14.49
C PHE A 377 -17.90 -12.74 -15.32
N ILE A 378 -17.49 -13.98 -15.04
CA ILE A 378 -16.48 -14.67 -15.84
C ILE A 378 -17.23 -15.32 -17.00
N THR A 379 -17.16 -14.70 -18.18
CA THR A 379 -17.78 -15.20 -19.42
C THR A 379 -16.96 -16.29 -20.09
#